data_AF-A0A916MHN0-F1
#
_entry.id   AF-A0A916MHN0-F1
#
_cell.length_a   1.000
_cell.length_b   1.000
_cell.length_c   1.000
_cell.angle_alpha   90.00
_cell.angle_beta   90.00
_cell.angle_gamma   90.00
#
_symmetry.space_group_name_H-M   'P 1'
#
loop_
_entity.id
_entity.type
_entity.pdbx_description
1 polymer ?
#
loop_
_entity_poly.entity_id
_entity_poly.type
_entity_poly.pdbx_seq_one_letter_code
_entity_poly.pdbx_strand_id
1 'polypeptide(L)'
;MKKGRAVVVTGIAGVCALLVAASVPPAAELQKKAAGIWRPLPEVVESPNHPRSPEKVDLGRILYFDPRFSINGKISCNTCHRLDNAGVDGEPTSPGHAGVRGDRNSPTVYNAALHVAQFWDGRAADVEEQAKGPVLNPVEMGMPNADYVIEVIRAIPGYRPLFEKAFPGEKDPITYDNFASAIGAFERGLVTPAPFDAFLAGDPSALSAEQLGGLETFMNVGCITCHNGVGVGGGMFQKIGLVHPYPTGDQGRAKVTNDPADASVFKVPSLRNVLATGPYFHDGKVVSIEEAVRLMAWHQLGKKLDDAQVASIVAFLGSLSGKADPAYIAKPELPPSGRAMPSPKG
;
A
#
# COMPACT_ATOMS: atom_id res chain seq x y z
N MET A 1 -52.38 9.92 -78.54
CA MET A 1 -52.56 9.04 -77.36
C MET A 1 -51.19 8.56 -76.89
N LYS A 2 -50.55 9.25 -75.94
CA LYS A 2 -49.25 8.84 -75.36
C LYS A 2 -49.50 8.37 -73.92
N LYS A 3 -49.19 7.10 -73.64
CA LYS A 3 -49.30 6.48 -72.31
C LYS A 3 -48.07 6.86 -71.46
N GLY A 4 -48.29 7.48 -70.31
CA GLY A 4 -47.27 7.68 -69.28
C GLY A 4 -47.15 6.44 -68.39
N ARG A 5 -45.92 5.95 -68.20
CA ARG A 5 -45.57 4.89 -67.23
C ARG A 5 -45.22 5.54 -65.89
N ALA A 6 -45.87 5.11 -64.82
CA ALA A 6 -45.50 5.46 -63.45
C ALA A 6 -44.36 4.55 -62.98
N VAL A 7 -43.31 5.16 -62.41
CA VAL A 7 -42.21 4.47 -61.72
C VAL A 7 -42.52 4.47 -60.24
N VAL A 8 -42.60 3.27 -59.64
CA VAL A 8 -42.74 3.09 -58.19
C VAL A 8 -41.33 2.99 -57.61
N VAL A 9 -40.96 3.93 -56.74
CA VAL A 9 -39.71 3.90 -55.95
C VAL A 9 -40.05 3.35 -54.57
N THR A 10 -39.63 2.12 -54.29
CA THR A 10 -39.71 1.50 -52.96
C THR A 10 -38.56 2.04 -52.10
N GLY A 11 -38.89 2.85 -51.10
CA GLY A 11 -37.94 3.34 -50.11
C GLY A 11 -37.59 2.27 -49.08
N ILE A 12 -36.30 1.96 -48.94
CA ILE A 12 -35.76 1.13 -47.86
C ILE A 12 -35.67 2.01 -46.61
N ALA A 13 -36.52 1.76 -45.62
CA ALA A 13 -36.42 2.39 -44.31
C ALA A 13 -35.26 1.75 -43.53
N GLY A 14 -34.14 2.46 -43.42
CA GLY A 14 -33.04 2.08 -42.56
C GLY A 14 -33.40 2.26 -41.08
N VAL A 15 -33.43 1.17 -40.32
CA VAL A 15 -33.54 1.21 -38.86
C VAL A 15 -32.20 1.70 -38.31
N CYS A 16 -32.16 2.97 -37.92
CA CYS A 16 -31.03 3.55 -37.22
C CYS A 16 -31.10 3.09 -35.76
N ALA A 17 -30.29 2.09 -35.39
CA ALA A 17 -30.13 1.67 -34.00
C ALA A 17 -29.38 2.78 -33.24
N LEU A 18 -30.12 3.58 -32.47
CA LEU A 18 -29.55 4.50 -31.50
C LEU A 18 -28.88 3.70 -30.38
N LEU A 19 -27.56 3.61 -30.44
CA LEU A 19 -26.72 3.23 -29.31
C LEU A 19 -26.95 4.27 -28.20
N VAL A 20 -27.67 3.89 -27.14
CA VAL A 20 -27.76 4.68 -25.92
C VAL A 20 -26.41 4.57 -25.23
N ALA A 21 -25.52 5.53 -25.48
CA ALA A 21 -24.35 5.72 -24.64
C ALA A 21 -24.85 6.03 -23.23
N ALA A 22 -24.51 5.19 -22.25
CA ALA A 22 -24.76 5.50 -20.85
C ALA A 22 -24.12 6.85 -20.55
N SER A 23 -24.93 7.84 -20.14
CA SER A 23 -24.42 9.16 -19.79
C SER A 23 -23.67 9.03 -18.47
N VAL A 24 -22.36 9.29 -18.50
CA VAL A 24 -21.54 9.40 -17.29
C VAL A 24 -22.19 10.46 -16.39
N PRO A 25 -22.49 10.16 -15.11
CA PRO A 25 -23.06 11.16 -14.22
C PRO A 25 -22.14 12.39 -14.16
N PRO A 26 -22.69 13.61 -13.98
CA PRO A 26 -21.86 14.79 -13.90
C PRO A 26 -20.78 14.62 -12.84
N ALA A 27 -19.51 14.89 -13.19
CA ALA A 27 -18.36 14.65 -12.32
C ALA A 27 -18.53 15.22 -10.90
N ALA A 28 -19.21 16.37 -10.78
CA ALA A 28 -19.54 17.00 -9.50
C ALA A 28 -20.48 16.16 -8.61
N GLU A 29 -21.45 15.43 -9.18
CA GLU A 29 -22.33 14.55 -8.41
C GLU A 29 -21.55 13.33 -7.91
N LEU A 30 -20.73 12.74 -8.78
CA LEU A 30 -19.90 11.59 -8.42
C LEU A 30 -18.85 11.97 -7.36
N GLN A 31 -18.25 13.16 -7.47
CA GLN A 31 -17.34 13.73 -6.48
C GLN A 31 -18.01 13.85 -5.11
N LYS A 32 -19.24 14.38 -5.05
CA LYS A 32 -19.99 14.49 -3.80
C LYS A 32 -20.25 13.13 -3.16
N LYS A 33 -20.58 12.11 -3.95
CA LYS A 33 -20.75 10.73 -3.46
C LYS A 33 -19.42 10.15 -2.97
N ALA A 34 -18.34 10.33 -3.73
CA ALA A 34 -17.01 9.86 -3.39
C ALA A 34 -16.47 10.48 -2.10
N ALA A 35 -16.67 11.79 -1.89
CA ALA A 35 -16.27 12.48 -0.67
C ALA A 35 -17.00 12.00 0.60
N GLY A 36 -18.14 11.29 0.46
CA GLY A 36 -18.82 10.62 1.55
C GLY A 36 -18.22 9.25 1.94
N ILE A 37 -17.36 8.68 1.09
CA ILE A 37 -16.77 7.34 1.25
C ILE A 37 -15.26 7.42 1.52
N TRP A 38 -14.59 8.35 0.85
CA TRP A 38 -13.14 8.54 0.91
C TRP A 38 -12.79 9.97 1.30
N ARG A 39 -11.53 10.16 1.69
CA ARG A 39 -10.94 11.47 1.97
C ARG A 39 -9.58 11.55 1.27
N PRO A 40 -9.14 12.75 0.85
CA PRO A 40 -7.82 12.93 0.27
C PRO A 40 -6.74 12.57 1.29
N LEU A 41 -5.56 12.21 0.79
CA LEU A 41 -4.37 12.04 1.62
C LEU A 41 -4.04 13.33 2.38
N PRO A 42 -3.64 13.23 3.65
CA PRO A 42 -2.97 14.34 4.31
C PRO A 42 -1.56 14.51 3.73
N GLU A 43 -0.97 15.68 3.93
CA GLU A 43 0.45 15.93 3.64
C GLU A 43 1.36 15.02 4.49
N VAL A 44 0.90 14.63 5.67
CA VAL A 44 1.58 13.72 6.58
C VAL A 44 0.60 13.03 7.50
N VAL A 45 0.89 11.78 7.88
CA VAL A 45 0.08 11.00 8.83
C VAL A 45 0.55 11.24 10.27
N GLU A 46 -0.04 12.25 10.91
CA GLU A 46 0.25 12.59 12.31
C GLU A 46 -0.21 11.53 13.31
N SER A 47 0.50 11.42 14.44
CA SER A 47 0.10 10.61 15.60
C SER A 47 0.46 11.33 16.89
N PRO A 48 -0.52 11.58 17.79
CA PRO A 48 -0.25 12.17 19.10
C PRO A 48 0.72 11.34 19.95
N ASN A 49 0.72 10.01 19.79
CA ASN A 49 1.58 9.10 20.54
C ASN A 49 3.01 9.04 19.96
N HIS A 50 3.18 9.45 18.69
CA HIS A 50 4.46 9.42 17.98
C HIS A 50 4.75 10.78 17.32
N PRO A 51 5.08 11.82 18.10
CA PRO A 51 5.38 13.15 17.57
C PRO A 51 6.60 13.11 16.66
N ARG A 52 6.46 13.72 15.49
CA ARG A 52 7.52 13.85 14.48
C ARG A 52 8.34 15.12 14.71
N SER A 53 9.61 15.07 14.35
CA SER A 53 10.46 16.25 14.16
C SER A 53 11.35 16.02 12.94
N PRO A 54 11.90 17.07 12.31
CA PRO A 54 12.86 16.92 11.22
C PRO A 54 14.03 15.99 11.58
N GLU A 55 14.55 16.08 12.80
CA GLU A 55 15.68 15.28 13.28
C GLU A 55 15.31 13.80 13.41
N LYS A 56 14.10 13.48 13.89
CA LYS A 56 13.60 12.09 13.93
C LYS A 56 13.40 11.52 12.53
N VAL A 57 12.86 12.33 11.61
CA VAL A 57 12.65 11.94 10.21
C VAL A 57 13.98 11.66 9.53
N ASP A 58 14.99 12.51 9.71
CA ASP A 58 16.32 12.31 9.14
C ASP A 58 17.01 11.07 9.72
N LEU A 59 16.97 10.87 11.04
CA LEU A 59 17.46 9.65 11.66
C LEU A 59 16.73 8.41 11.14
N GLY A 60 15.39 8.46 11.07
CA GLY A 60 14.56 7.38 10.54
C GLY A 60 14.91 6.99 9.12
N ARG A 61 15.10 8.00 8.25
CA ARG A 61 15.53 7.80 6.87
C ARG A 61 16.92 7.14 6.80
N ILE A 62 17.87 7.56 7.64
CA ILE A 62 19.19 6.92 7.71
C ILE A 62 19.06 5.44 8.11
N LEU A 63 18.30 5.14 9.17
CA LEU A 63 18.08 3.78 9.66
C LEU A 63 17.38 2.90 8.63
N TYR A 64 16.36 3.42 7.94
CA TYR A 64 15.60 2.73 6.90
C TYR A 64 16.48 2.22 5.74
N PHE A 65 17.53 2.97 5.41
CA PHE A 65 18.45 2.63 4.32
C PHE A 65 19.69 1.83 4.76
N ASP A 66 19.97 1.74 6.07
CA ASP A 66 21.23 1.19 6.57
C ASP A 66 21.20 -0.34 6.63
N PRO A 67 22.00 -1.05 5.79
CA PRO A 67 21.99 -2.51 5.76
C PRO A 67 22.74 -3.14 6.94
N ARG A 68 23.44 -2.34 7.77
CA ARG A 68 24.19 -2.83 8.93
C ARG A 68 23.29 -3.37 10.04
N PHE A 69 21.97 -3.17 9.94
CA PHE A 69 20.98 -3.74 10.84
C PHE A 69 20.48 -5.13 10.40
N SER A 70 21.04 -5.74 9.37
CA SER A 70 20.87 -7.17 9.12
C SER A 70 22.10 -7.97 9.56
N ILE A 71 21.89 -9.23 9.90
CA ILE A 71 22.94 -10.13 10.39
C ILE A 71 24.09 -10.33 9.39
N ASN A 72 23.80 -10.16 8.10
CA ASN A 72 24.78 -10.25 7.01
C ASN A 72 25.30 -8.89 6.52
N GLY A 73 24.81 -7.78 7.09
CA GLY A 73 25.19 -6.42 6.71
C GLY A 73 24.77 -5.98 5.29
N LYS A 74 23.76 -6.64 4.69
CA LYS A 74 23.35 -6.46 3.27
C LYS A 74 21.88 -6.11 3.07
N ILE A 75 21.03 -6.18 4.09
CA ILE A 75 19.58 -5.96 3.99
C ILE A 75 19.17 -4.77 4.85
N SER A 76 18.41 -3.86 4.27
CA SER A 76 17.72 -2.77 4.98
C SER A 76 16.23 -2.81 4.67
N CYS A 77 15.43 -1.94 5.31
CA CYS A 77 14.01 -1.80 4.98
C CYS A 77 13.82 -1.52 3.48
N ASN A 78 14.68 -0.69 2.91
CA ASN A 78 14.66 -0.36 1.48
C ASN A 78 15.01 -1.54 0.55
N THR A 79 15.51 -2.67 1.04
CA THR A 79 15.74 -3.87 0.21
C THR A 79 14.42 -4.48 -0.25
N CYS A 80 13.44 -4.60 0.67
CA CYS A 80 12.12 -5.19 0.40
C CYS A 80 11.05 -4.12 0.13
N HIS A 81 11.21 -2.93 0.71
CA HIS A 81 10.29 -1.80 0.56
C HIS A 81 10.97 -0.67 -0.20
N ARG A 82 11.24 -0.90 -1.47
CA ARG A 82 12.10 -0.02 -2.26
C ARG A 82 11.40 1.30 -2.59
N LEU A 83 11.92 2.42 -2.08
CA LEU A 83 11.31 3.74 -2.33
C LEU A 83 11.38 4.15 -3.81
N ASP A 84 12.38 3.65 -4.56
CA ASP A 84 12.51 3.86 -6.01
C ASP A 84 11.55 2.99 -6.85
N ASN A 85 10.81 2.06 -6.23
CA ASN A 85 9.93 1.13 -6.89
C ASN A 85 8.61 0.95 -6.10
N ALA A 86 7.83 2.04 -6.01
CA ALA A 86 6.50 2.04 -5.38
C ALA A 86 6.45 1.46 -3.95
N GLY A 87 7.57 1.45 -3.22
CA GLY A 87 7.64 0.97 -1.85
C GLY A 87 7.64 -0.56 -1.72
N VAL A 88 7.92 -1.30 -2.81
CA VAL A 88 7.93 -2.77 -2.86
C VAL A 88 9.14 -3.31 -3.62
N ASP A 89 9.45 -4.60 -3.44
CA ASP A 89 10.48 -5.31 -4.20
C ASP A 89 9.96 -5.88 -5.54
N GLY A 90 8.65 -5.98 -5.72
CA GLY A 90 8.02 -6.54 -6.91
C GLY A 90 8.06 -8.07 -6.96
N GLU A 91 8.29 -8.75 -5.83
CA GLU A 91 8.40 -10.20 -5.76
C GLU A 91 7.17 -10.87 -5.11
N PRO A 92 6.87 -12.16 -5.41
CA PRO A 92 5.79 -12.89 -4.74
C PRO A 92 5.92 -12.92 -3.21
N THR A 93 7.13 -13.19 -2.72
CA THR A 93 7.54 -13.09 -1.31
C THR A 93 9.01 -12.70 -1.26
N SER A 94 9.48 -11.99 -0.24
CA SER A 94 10.84 -11.42 -0.28
C SER A 94 11.93 -12.40 0.16
N PRO A 95 13.10 -12.44 -0.51
CA PRO A 95 14.28 -13.13 0.02
C PRO A 95 14.90 -12.33 1.17
N GLY A 96 15.18 -12.97 2.30
CA GLY A 96 15.92 -12.33 3.39
C GLY A 96 17.40 -12.70 3.44
N HIS A 97 18.00 -12.57 4.62
CA HIS A 97 19.47 -12.48 4.78
C HIS A 97 20.23 -13.72 4.31
N ALA A 98 19.59 -14.89 4.36
CA ALA A 98 20.15 -16.17 3.91
C ALA A 98 19.63 -16.59 2.52
N GLY A 99 18.88 -15.73 1.82
CA GLY A 99 18.21 -16.06 0.56
C GLY A 99 16.94 -16.90 0.72
N VAL A 100 16.60 -17.31 1.94
CA VAL A 100 15.32 -17.93 2.26
C VAL A 100 14.21 -16.90 2.06
N ARG A 101 13.12 -17.31 1.40
CA ARG A 101 11.99 -16.41 1.14
C ARG A 101 10.99 -16.44 2.28
N GLY A 102 10.40 -15.29 2.57
CA GLY A 102 9.26 -15.17 3.47
C GLY A 102 8.02 -15.90 2.96
N ASP A 103 6.99 -15.95 3.80
CA ASP A 103 5.71 -16.62 3.50
C ASP A 103 4.64 -15.65 2.94
N ARG A 104 4.94 -14.35 2.89
CA ARG A 104 4.02 -13.31 2.41
C ARG A 104 4.70 -12.31 1.47
N ASN A 105 3.88 -11.72 0.60
CA ASN A 105 4.24 -10.58 -0.22
C ASN A 105 4.53 -9.36 0.67
N SER A 106 5.56 -8.60 0.31
CA SER A 106 5.91 -7.35 0.99
C SER A 106 4.98 -6.24 0.52
N PRO A 107 4.05 -5.74 1.36
CA PRO A 107 3.17 -4.65 0.96
C PRO A 107 3.96 -3.35 0.80
N THR A 108 3.40 -2.38 0.07
CA THR A 108 4.04 -1.06 -0.04
C THR A 108 4.16 -0.37 1.32
N VAL A 109 5.30 0.28 1.56
CA VAL A 109 5.49 1.20 2.70
C VAL A 109 4.74 2.52 2.49
N TYR A 110 4.44 2.89 1.24
CA TYR A 110 3.78 4.15 0.94
C TYR A 110 2.37 4.18 1.51
N ASN A 111 2.07 5.24 2.26
CA ASN A 111 0.81 5.47 2.96
C ASN A 111 0.51 4.43 4.08
N ALA A 112 1.48 3.58 4.46
CA ALA A 112 1.25 2.50 5.43
C ALA A 112 0.85 3.01 6.81
N ALA A 113 1.31 4.21 7.19
CA ALA A 113 0.95 4.86 8.45
C ALA A 113 -0.55 5.17 8.60
N LEU A 114 -1.34 5.13 7.51
CA LEU A 114 -2.80 5.30 7.56
C LEU A 114 -3.54 4.06 8.06
N HIS A 115 -2.89 2.90 8.04
CA HIS A 115 -3.55 1.64 8.30
C HIS A 115 -3.95 1.53 9.78
N VAL A 116 -5.06 0.83 10.04
CA VAL A 116 -5.54 0.53 11.41
C VAL A 116 -4.60 -0.40 12.19
N ALA A 117 -3.77 -1.13 11.46
CA ALA A 117 -2.72 -2.02 11.96
C ALA A 117 -1.72 -2.32 10.83
N GLN A 118 -0.55 -2.83 11.16
CA GLN A 118 0.47 -3.22 10.19
C GLN A 118 0.56 -4.73 9.99
N PHE A 119 1.26 -5.13 8.92
CA PHE A 119 1.28 -6.49 8.37
C PHE A 119 -0.08 -6.96 7.83
N TRP A 120 -0.06 -8.08 7.11
CA TRP A 120 -1.28 -8.71 6.55
C TRP A 120 -2.25 -9.22 7.61
N ASP A 121 -1.75 -9.66 8.77
CA ASP A 121 -2.53 -10.19 9.89
C ASP A 121 -2.86 -9.15 10.96
N GLY A 122 -2.30 -7.94 10.85
CA GLY A 122 -2.57 -6.85 11.79
C GLY A 122 -1.93 -7.03 13.16
N ARG A 123 -0.78 -7.70 13.25
CA ARG A 123 -0.14 -8.01 14.53
C ARG A 123 0.59 -6.84 15.21
N ALA A 124 0.79 -5.73 14.51
CA ALA A 124 1.38 -4.51 15.06
C ALA A 124 0.39 -3.35 14.90
N ALA A 125 0.28 -2.49 15.90
CA ALA A 125 -0.70 -1.41 15.96
C ALA A 125 -0.40 -0.28 14.96
N ASP A 126 0.88 0.04 14.77
CA ASP A 126 1.35 1.14 13.93
C ASP A 126 2.73 0.86 13.32
N VAL A 127 3.25 1.84 12.56
CA VAL A 127 4.53 1.74 11.87
C VAL A 127 5.71 1.72 12.84
N GLU A 128 5.60 2.36 14.00
CA GLU A 128 6.62 2.31 15.05
C GLU A 128 6.73 0.92 15.66
N GLU A 129 5.62 0.24 15.96
CA GLU A 129 5.66 -1.14 16.43
C GLU A 129 6.11 -2.10 15.31
N GLN A 130 5.66 -1.87 14.08
CA GLN A 130 6.03 -2.69 12.92
C GLN A 130 7.54 -2.71 12.68
N ALA A 131 8.22 -1.57 12.78
CA ALA A 131 9.66 -1.44 12.52
C ALA A 131 10.54 -2.31 13.43
N LYS A 132 10.00 -2.76 14.58
CA LYS A 132 10.69 -3.67 15.51
C LYS A 132 10.69 -5.14 15.05
N GLY A 133 9.80 -5.52 14.15
CA GLY A 133 9.64 -6.92 13.72
C GLY A 133 10.71 -7.39 12.73
N PRO A 134 10.81 -6.74 11.54
CA PRO A 134 11.67 -7.20 10.44
C PRO A 134 13.13 -7.42 10.80
N VAL A 135 13.67 -6.51 11.61
CA VAL A 135 15.07 -6.55 12.05
C VAL A 135 15.41 -7.82 12.83
N LEU A 136 14.46 -8.35 13.62
CA LEU A 136 14.63 -9.56 14.43
C LEU A 136 14.12 -10.83 13.74
N ASN A 137 13.36 -10.71 12.65
CA ASN A 137 12.80 -11.88 11.98
C ASN A 137 13.94 -12.72 11.35
N PRO A 138 14.09 -14.01 11.73
CA PRO A 138 15.18 -14.88 11.26
C PRO A 138 15.14 -15.18 9.77
N VAL A 139 13.99 -14.96 9.11
CA VAL A 139 13.86 -15.12 7.65
C VAL A 139 14.10 -13.81 6.92
N GLU A 140 13.98 -12.65 7.58
CA GLU A 140 14.16 -11.32 6.98
C GLU A 140 15.59 -10.79 7.24
N MET A 141 15.79 -9.98 8.29
CA MET A 141 17.09 -9.34 8.58
C MET A 141 17.95 -10.14 9.58
N GLY A 142 17.32 -10.97 10.43
CA GLY A 142 18.00 -12.02 11.21
C GLY A 142 18.83 -11.58 12.41
N MET A 143 18.61 -10.38 12.96
CA MET A 143 19.30 -9.96 14.19
C MET A 143 18.81 -10.80 15.38
N PRO A 144 19.71 -11.28 16.27
CA PRO A 144 19.36 -12.22 17.32
C PRO A 144 18.40 -11.64 18.38
N ASN A 145 18.52 -10.34 18.69
CA ASN A 145 17.67 -9.65 19.66
C ASN A 145 17.84 -8.12 19.57
N ALA A 146 16.98 -7.38 20.27
CA ALA A 146 17.02 -5.92 20.35
C ALA A 146 18.34 -5.37 20.91
N ASP A 147 18.91 -6.03 21.94
CA ASP A 147 20.17 -5.58 22.55
C ASP A 147 21.32 -5.56 21.53
N TYR A 148 21.37 -6.56 20.66
CA TYR A 148 22.38 -6.62 19.60
C TYR A 148 22.20 -5.51 18.55
N VAL A 149 20.96 -5.13 18.22
CA VAL A 149 20.69 -3.95 17.38
C VAL A 149 21.27 -2.70 18.05
N ILE A 150 21.07 -2.54 19.36
CA ILE A 150 21.61 -1.40 20.13
C ILE A 150 23.14 -1.44 20.23
N GLU A 151 23.76 -2.61 20.40
CA GLU A 151 25.21 -2.79 20.34
C GLU A 151 25.76 -2.32 18.97
N VAL A 152 25.08 -2.67 17.87
CA VAL A 152 25.40 -2.20 16.51
C VAL A 152 25.33 -0.68 16.39
N ILE A 153 24.24 -0.04 16.88
CA ILE A 153 24.11 1.42 16.86
C ILE A 153 25.26 2.07 17.64
N ARG A 154 25.57 1.56 18.85
CA ARG A 154 26.63 2.10 19.71
C ARG A 154 28.03 1.92 19.14
N ALA A 155 28.25 0.89 18.31
CA ALA A 155 29.52 0.63 17.66
C ALA A 155 29.85 1.63 16.52
N ILE A 156 28.85 2.38 16.05
CA ILE A 156 28.97 3.36 14.97
C ILE A 156 28.90 4.78 15.57
N PRO A 157 30.05 5.49 15.72
CA PRO A 157 30.10 6.78 16.42
C PRO A 157 29.16 7.85 15.86
N GLY A 158 28.88 7.81 14.55
CA GLY A 158 28.00 8.77 13.89
C GLY A 158 26.54 8.69 14.31
N TYR A 159 26.06 7.58 14.90
CA TYR A 159 24.67 7.48 15.34
C TYR A 159 24.37 8.24 16.62
N ARG A 160 25.28 8.25 17.60
CA ARG A 160 25.07 8.93 18.88
C ARG A 160 24.57 10.38 18.72
N PRO A 161 25.25 11.26 17.97
CA PRO A 161 24.77 12.63 17.80
C PRO A 161 23.45 12.73 17.03
N LEU A 162 23.11 11.77 16.17
CA LEU A 162 21.81 11.73 15.49
C LEU A 162 20.68 11.41 16.47
N PHE A 163 20.87 10.42 17.34
CA PHE A 163 19.92 10.06 18.40
C PHE A 163 19.76 11.19 19.43
N GLU A 164 20.85 11.83 19.87
CA GLU A 164 20.80 12.96 20.80
C GLU A 164 20.02 14.16 20.25
N LYS A 165 20.10 14.41 18.94
CA LYS A 165 19.30 15.44 18.25
C LYS A 165 17.84 15.05 18.10
N ALA A 166 17.57 13.79 17.75
CA ALA A 166 16.22 13.29 17.51
C ALA A 166 15.39 13.11 18.80
N PHE A 167 16.06 12.87 19.94
CA PHE A 167 15.45 12.60 21.24
C PHE A 167 16.07 13.49 22.33
N PRO A 168 15.87 14.82 22.25
CA PRO A 168 16.50 15.75 23.18
C PRO A 168 15.95 15.57 24.60
N GLY A 169 16.84 15.66 25.59
CA GLY A 169 16.48 15.58 27.03
C GLY A 169 16.47 14.16 27.60
N GLU A 170 16.60 13.12 26.77
CA GLU A 170 16.78 11.75 27.24
C GLU A 170 18.22 11.50 27.70
N LYS A 171 18.38 10.81 28.83
CA LYS A 171 19.71 10.49 29.39
C LYS A 171 20.50 9.50 28.50
N ASP A 172 19.80 8.54 27.90
CA ASP A 172 20.37 7.60 26.93
C ASP A 172 19.37 7.41 25.78
N PRO A 173 19.48 8.20 24.70
CA PRO A 173 18.51 8.17 23.61
C PRO A 173 18.66 6.95 22.70
N ILE A 174 19.75 6.17 22.82
CA ILE A 174 19.97 4.98 21.99
C ILE A 174 19.26 3.78 22.62
N THR A 175 17.96 3.69 22.32
CA THR A 175 17.06 2.61 22.74
C THR A 175 16.39 1.96 21.53
N TYR A 176 15.85 0.76 21.72
CA TYR A 176 15.17 0.05 20.63
C TYR A 176 13.84 0.71 20.26
N ASP A 177 13.17 1.32 21.24
CA ASP A 177 11.97 2.11 21.01
C ASP A 177 12.27 3.37 20.19
N ASN A 178 13.39 4.06 20.46
CA ASN A 178 13.79 5.23 19.69
C ASN A 178 14.26 4.87 18.28
N PHE A 179 14.91 3.71 18.10
CA PHE A 179 15.20 3.17 16.78
C PHE A 179 13.92 3.03 15.94
N ALA A 180 12.91 2.38 16.51
CA ALA A 180 11.65 2.14 15.83
C ALA A 180 10.82 3.42 15.65
N SER A 181 10.82 4.30 16.66
CA SER A 181 10.14 5.60 16.60
C SER A 181 10.72 6.53 15.54
N ALA A 182 12.04 6.51 15.32
CA ALA A 182 12.66 7.29 14.25
C ALA A 182 12.23 6.76 12.88
N ILE A 183 12.28 5.44 12.65
CA ILE A 183 11.81 4.81 11.40
C ILE A 183 10.35 5.15 11.14
N GLY A 184 9.47 4.96 12.12
CA GLY A 184 8.04 5.31 11.99
C GLY A 184 7.82 6.79 11.69
N ALA A 185 8.60 7.70 12.29
CA ALA A 185 8.52 9.13 11.98
C ALA A 185 8.85 9.43 10.51
N PHE A 186 9.81 8.72 9.92
CA PHE A 186 10.11 8.79 8.49
C PHE A 186 8.96 8.21 7.65
N GLU A 187 8.47 7.02 7.99
CA GLU A 187 7.40 6.32 7.26
C GLU A 187 6.07 7.08 7.25
N ARG A 188 5.77 7.84 8.31
CA ARG A 188 4.57 8.71 8.37
C ARG A 188 4.53 9.80 7.30
N GLY A 189 5.68 10.22 6.78
CA GLY A 189 5.79 11.17 5.68
C GLY A 189 5.90 10.50 4.30
N LEU A 190 5.91 9.18 4.21
CA LEU A 190 5.89 8.44 2.94
C LEU A 190 4.48 8.42 2.33
N VAL A 191 3.91 9.61 2.11
CA VAL A 191 2.61 9.79 1.46
C VAL A 191 2.78 9.99 -0.04
N THR A 192 1.78 9.56 -0.82
CA THR A 192 1.80 9.68 -2.28
C THR A 192 0.48 10.23 -2.82
N PRO A 193 0.23 11.55 -2.72
CA PRO A 193 -0.94 12.19 -3.33
C PRO A 193 -1.07 11.83 -4.82
N ALA A 194 -2.30 11.57 -5.26
CA ALA A 194 -2.64 11.08 -6.59
C ALA A 194 -3.77 11.93 -7.21
N PRO A 195 -4.08 11.78 -8.52
CA PRO A 195 -5.20 12.47 -9.15
C PRO A 195 -6.54 12.30 -8.42
N PHE A 196 -6.78 11.13 -7.82
CA PHE A 196 -7.98 10.91 -7.01
C PHE A 196 -8.06 11.83 -5.78
N ASP A 197 -6.94 12.22 -5.18
CA ASP A 197 -6.92 13.16 -4.06
C ASP A 197 -7.33 14.57 -4.50
N ALA A 198 -6.86 15.04 -5.66
CA ALA A 198 -7.28 16.31 -6.26
C ALA A 198 -8.78 16.29 -6.60
N PHE A 199 -9.28 15.16 -7.12
CA PHE A 199 -10.70 14.95 -7.35
C PHE A 199 -11.51 15.06 -6.06
N LEU A 200 -11.11 14.37 -4.99
CA LEU A 200 -11.77 14.47 -3.69
C LEU A 200 -11.68 15.88 -3.07
N ALA A 201 -10.63 16.65 -3.40
CA ALA A 201 -10.41 18.01 -2.93
C ALA A 201 -11.21 19.08 -3.70
N GLY A 202 -12.00 18.70 -4.71
CA GLY A 202 -12.90 19.61 -5.41
C GLY A 202 -12.54 19.87 -6.88
N ASP A 203 -11.52 19.24 -7.44
CA ASP A 203 -11.18 19.37 -8.87
C ASP A 203 -11.86 18.26 -9.70
N PRO A 204 -13.01 18.54 -10.36
CA PRO A 204 -13.70 17.53 -11.16
C PRO A 204 -12.94 17.12 -12.43
N SER A 205 -11.91 17.88 -12.83
CA SER A 205 -11.10 17.60 -14.03
C SER A 205 -9.89 16.70 -13.75
N ALA A 206 -9.62 16.40 -12.48
CA ALA A 206 -8.49 15.56 -12.08
C ALA A 206 -8.63 14.09 -12.54
N LEU A 207 -9.84 13.63 -12.88
CA LEU A 207 -10.10 12.31 -13.43
C LEU A 207 -10.56 12.38 -14.89
N SER A 208 -10.08 11.45 -15.71
CA SER A 208 -10.58 11.26 -17.07
C SER A 208 -12.01 10.68 -17.07
N ALA A 209 -12.68 10.70 -18.22
CA ALA A 209 -14.01 10.10 -18.38
C ALA A 209 -14.01 8.59 -18.06
N GLU A 210 -12.96 7.87 -18.47
CA GLU A 210 -12.77 6.45 -18.18
C GLU A 210 -12.58 6.19 -16.68
N GLN A 211 -11.81 7.05 -16.01
CA GLN A 211 -11.59 6.98 -14.56
C GLN A 211 -12.87 7.28 -13.77
N LEU A 212 -13.67 8.24 -14.22
CA LEU A 212 -14.99 8.54 -13.64
C LEU A 212 -15.95 7.36 -13.79
N GLY A 213 -16.03 6.76 -14.98
CA GLY A 213 -16.81 5.54 -15.21
C GLY A 213 -16.31 4.36 -14.35
N GLY A 214 -15.00 4.27 -14.16
CA GLY A 214 -14.36 3.28 -13.29
C GLY A 214 -14.71 3.45 -11.82
N LEU A 215 -14.69 4.70 -11.34
CA LEU A 215 -15.06 5.04 -9.97
C LEU A 215 -16.52 4.67 -9.71
N GLU A 216 -17.43 5.04 -10.62
CA GLU A 216 -18.84 4.65 -10.52
C GLU A 216 -19.01 3.12 -10.53
N THR A 217 -18.31 2.41 -11.42
CA THR A 217 -18.35 0.94 -11.48
C THR A 217 -17.84 0.32 -10.17
N PHE A 218 -16.73 0.81 -9.62
CA PHE A 218 -16.16 0.36 -8.36
C PHE A 218 -17.14 0.53 -7.19
N MET A 219 -17.85 1.67 -7.15
CA MET A 219 -18.90 1.95 -6.17
C MET A 219 -20.09 1.01 -6.33
N ASN A 220 -20.63 0.88 -7.54
CA ASN A 220 -21.84 0.12 -7.82
C ASN A 220 -21.65 -1.41 -7.69
N VAL A 221 -20.43 -1.90 -7.97
CA VAL A 221 -20.08 -3.31 -7.73
C VAL A 221 -20.09 -3.64 -6.23
N GLY A 222 -19.72 -2.68 -5.38
CA GLY A 222 -19.74 -2.81 -3.92
C GLY A 222 -18.35 -2.90 -3.27
N CYS A 223 -17.28 -2.65 -4.02
CA CYS A 223 -15.90 -2.70 -3.53
C CYS A 223 -15.66 -1.75 -2.34
N ILE A 224 -16.42 -0.65 -2.30
CA ILE A 224 -16.42 0.38 -1.25
C ILE A 224 -16.76 -0.13 0.15
N THR A 225 -17.38 -1.30 0.25
CA THR A 225 -17.71 -1.92 1.55
C THR A 225 -16.44 -2.16 2.38
N CYS A 226 -15.35 -2.52 1.71
CA CYS A 226 -14.06 -2.82 2.35
C CYS A 226 -12.98 -1.78 2.01
N HIS A 227 -12.98 -1.27 0.78
CA HIS A 227 -11.97 -0.36 0.26
C HIS A 227 -12.43 1.11 0.33
N ASN A 228 -12.60 1.62 1.55
CA ASN A 228 -13.04 2.99 1.86
C ASN A 228 -11.99 3.77 2.68
N GLY A 229 -12.34 4.99 3.09
CA GLY A 229 -11.49 5.83 3.93
C GLY A 229 -10.28 6.42 3.21
N VAL A 230 -9.32 6.97 3.94
CA VAL A 230 -8.17 7.68 3.35
C VAL A 230 -7.32 6.74 2.49
N GLY A 231 -7.09 5.50 2.94
CA GLY A 231 -6.27 4.51 2.24
C GLY A 231 -6.97 3.74 1.11
N VAL A 232 -8.26 3.98 0.85
CA VAL A 232 -9.05 3.14 -0.07
C VAL A 232 -8.91 1.65 0.33
N GLY A 233 -9.07 1.40 1.63
CA GLY A 233 -8.62 0.18 2.31
C GLY A 233 -7.69 0.50 3.48
N GLY A 234 -7.12 -0.54 4.10
CA GLY A 234 -6.23 -0.43 5.25
C GLY A 234 -6.91 -0.14 6.59
N GLY A 235 -8.20 0.19 6.60
CA GLY A 235 -8.95 0.60 7.80
C GLY A 235 -9.72 -0.51 8.52
N MET A 236 -9.70 -1.75 8.02
CA MET A 236 -10.45 -2.86 8.62
C MET A 236 -9.84 -4.24 8.31
N PHE A 237 -10.34 -5.25 9.01
CA PHE A 237 -10.06 -6.66 8.75
C PHE A 237 -11.27 -7.33 8.10
N GLN A 238 -11.03 -8.20 7.13
CA GLN A 238 -12.08 -8.97 6.47
C GLN A 238 -11.59 -10.38 6.14
N LYS A 239 -12.53 -11.32 6.13
CA LYS A 239 -12.27 -12.68 5.65
C LYS A 239 -12.08 -12.65 4.14
N ILE A 240 -10.98 -13.20 3.63
CA ILE A 240 -10.82 -13.42 2.20
C ILE A 240 -11.68 -14.61 1.76
N GLY A 241 -12.58 -14.38 0.80
CA GLY A 241 -13.53 -15.39 0.35
C GLY A 241 -14.81 -15.41 1.17
N LEU A 242 -15.36 -14.21 1.45
CA LEU A 242 -16.58 -14.02 2.23
C LEU A 242 -17.80 -14.72 1.60
N VAL A 243 -17.91 -14.70 0.26
CA VAL A 243 -19.02 -15.29 -0.49
C VAL A 243 -18.62 -16.63 -1.11
N HIS A 244 -17.47 -16.66 -1.80
CA HIS A 244 -16.89 -17.89 -2.33
C HIS A 244 -15.50 -18.12 -1.72
N PRO A 245 -15.20 -19.33 -1.18
CA PRO A 245 -13.91 -19.58 -0.53
C PRO A 245 -12.72 -19.23 -1.43
N TYR A 246 -11.78 -18.46 -0.91
CA TYR A 246 -10.51 -18.21 -1.58
C TYR A 246 -9.50 -19.31 -1.21
N PRO A 247 -8.86 -19.98 -2.18
CA PRO A 247 -7.95 -21.09 -1.88
C PRO A 247 -6.66 -20.58 -1.25
N THR A 248 -6.55 -20.67 0.07
CA THR A 248 -5.32 -20.35 0.79
C THR A 248 -5.13 -21.24 2.03
N GLY A 249 -3.88 -21.58 2.32
CA GLY A 249 -3.51 -22.22 3.58
C GLY A 249 -3.13 -21.21 4.67
N ASP A 250 -2.95 -19.94 4.33
CA ASP A 250 -2.60 -18.90 5.30
C ASP A 250 -3.82 -18.57 6.17
N GLN A 251 -3.66 -18.78 7.48
CA GLN A 251 -4.69 -18.54 8.47
C GLN A 251 -4.85 -17.04 8.81
N GLY A 252 -3.96 -16.18 8.30
CA GLY A 252 -4.08 -14.73 8.48
C GLY A 252 -4.06 -14.34 9.95
N ARG A 253 -5.05 -13.56 10.38
CA ARG A 253 -5.20 -13.01 11.72
C ARG A 253 -5.36 -14.08 12.82
N ALA A 254 -5.88 -15.27 12.52
CA ALA A 254 -5.95 -16.36 13.49
C ALA A 254 -4.58 -16.78 14.03
N LYS A 255 -3.48 -16.57 13.28
CA LYS A 255 -2.10 -16.80 13.78
C LYS A 255 -1.72 -15.87 14.95
N VAL A 256 -2.42 -14.74 15.07
CA VAL A 256 -2.18 -13.70 16.09
C VAL A 256 -3.16 -13.85 17.25
N THR A 257 -4.44 -14.02 16.94
CA THR A 257 -5.52 -14.03 17.94
C THR A 257 -5.76 -15.40 18.55
N ASN A 258 -5.33 -16.48 17.88
CA ASN A 258 -5.66 -17.87 18.21
C ASN A 258 -7.17 -18.19 18.16
N ASP A 259 -7.96 -17.32 17.53
CA ASP A 259 -9.41 -17.53 17.35
C ASP A 259 -9.67 -18.17 15.97
N PRO A 260 -10.29 -19.36 15.89
CA PRO A 260 -10.70 -19.96 14.62
C PRO A 260 -11.66 -19.08 13.79
N ALA A 261 -12.40 -18.16 14.43
CA ALA A 261 -13.26 -17.21 13.72
C ALA A 261 -12.45 -16.23 12.85
N ASP A 262 -11.19 -15.97 13.19
CA ASP A 262 -10.26 -15.14 12.43
C ASP A 262 -9.51 -15.91 11.33
N ALA A 263 -9.90 -17.16 11.05
CA ALA A 263 -9.26 -17.96 10.01
C ALA A 263 -9.46 -17.33 8.63
N SER A 264 -8.34 -17.08 7.94
CA SER A 264 -8.28 -16.39 6.66
C SER A 264 -8.84 -14.96 6.70
N VAL A 265 -8.82 -14.33 7.88
CA VAL A 265 -9.07 -12.90 8.03
C VAL A 265 -7.76 -12.15 7.84
N PHE A 266 -7.78 -11.11 7.01
CA PHE A 266 -6.64 -10.26 6.71
C PHE A 266 -7.01 -8.80 6.85
N LYS A 267 -6.03 -7.95 7.13
CA LYS A 267 -6.19 -6.52 6.95
C LYS A 267 -6.48 -6.26 5.48
N VAL A 268 -7.59 -5.57 5.19
CA VAL A 268 -7.92 -5.17 3.82
C VAL A 268 -6.78 -4.27 3.31
N PRO A 269 -6.09 -4.61 2.22
CA PRO A 269 -4.97 -3.80 1.75
C PRO A 269 -5.46 -2.42 1.25
N SER A 270 -4.63 -1.40 1.44
CA SER A 270 -4.78 -0.11 0.75
C SER A 270 -4.66 -0.34 -0.75
N LEU A 271 -5.47 0.35 -1.55
CA LEU A 271 -5.39 0.31 -3.03
C LEU A 271 -4.59 1.47 -3.62
N ARG A 272 -4.03 2.35 -2.78
CA ARG A 272 -3.15 3.42 -3.26
C ARG A 272 -1.89 2.82 -3.88
N ASN A 273 -1.52 3.30 -5.06
CA ASN A 273 -0.45 2.78 -5.91
C ASN A 273 -0.59 1.32 -6.35
N VAL A 274 -1.76 0.69 -6.25
CA VAL A 274 -1.91 -0.75 -6.48
C VAL A 274 -1.39 -1.24 -7.83
N LEU A 275 -1.49 -0.41 -8.89
CA LEU A 275 -0.99 -0.79 -10.23
C LEU A 275 0.53 -0.99 -10.30
N ALA A 276 1.28 -0.49 -9.32
CA ALA A 276 2.74 -0.59 -9.26
C ALA A 276 3.24 -1.55 -8.16
N THR A 277 2.35 -2.23 -7.44
CA THR A 277 2.69 -3.05 -6.27
C THR A 277 2.39 -4.53 -6.47
N GLY A 278 2.28 -4.99 -7.72
CA GLY A 278 2.17 -6.40 -8.02
C GLY A 278 3.46 -7.17 -7.62
N PRO A 279 3.37 -8.50 -7.49
CA PRO A 279 2.16 -9.32 -7.62
C PRO A 279 1.23 -9.20 -6.39
N TYR A 280 -0.02 -9.60 -6.56
CA TYR A 280 -1.13 -9.28 -5.66
C TYR A 280 -1.47 -10.38 -4.66
N PHE A 281 -2.21 -9.98 -3.63
CA PHE A 281 -2.62 -10.75 -2.45
C PHE A 281 -1.47 -11.07 -1.49
N HIS A 282 -1.82 -11.64 -0.34
CA HIS A 282 -0.87 -11.88 0.75
C HIS A 282 0.26 -12.82 0.40
N ASP A 283 0.10 -13.66 -0.62
CA ASP A 283 1.12 -14.62 -1.08
C ASP A 283 1.72 -14.26 -2.46
N GLY A 284 1.31 -13.12 -3.04
CA GLY A 284 1.87 -12.62 -4.29
C GLY A 284 1.72 -13.57 -5.48
N LYS A 285 0.68 -14.42 -5.49
CA LYS A 285 0.49 -15.42 -6.56
C LYS A 285 -0.19 -14.89 -7.81
N VAL A 286 -0.88 -13.76 -7.72
CA VAL A 286 -1.66 -13.21 -8.84
C VAL A 286 -0.89 -12.05 -9.46
N VAL A 287 -0.56 -12.16 -10.75
CA VAL A 287 0.32 -11.19 -11.43
C VAL A 287 -0.46 -10.07 -12.12
N SER A 288 -1.66 -10.37 -12.64
CA SER A 288 -2.51 -9.42 -13.36
C SER A 288 -3.44 -8.68 -12.40
N ILE A 289 -3.54 -7.36 -12.56
CA ILE A 289 -4.49 -6.55 -11.78
C ILE A 289 -5.92 -6.89 -12.18
N GLU A 290 -6.15 -7.15 -13.46
CA GLU A 290 -7.45 -7.55 -14.00
C GLU A 290 -7.90 -8.89 -13.40
N GLU A 291 -6.98 -9.85 -13.25
CA GLU A 291 -7.25 -11.11 -12.56
C GLU A 291 -7.57 -10.86 -11.08
N ALA A 292 -6.78 -10.03 -10.39
CA ALA A 292 -7.04 -9.70 -8.99
C ALA A 292 -8.43 -9.05 -8.79
N VAL A 293 -8.84 -8.15 -9.68
CA VAL A 293 -10.18 -7.54 -9.66
C VAL A 293 -11.29 -8.59 -9.85
N ARG A 294 -11.14 -9.52 -10.80
CA ARG A 294 -12.11 -10.60 -11.03
C ARG A 294 -12.22 -11.53 -9.82
N LEU A 295 -11.07 -11.92 -9.25
CA LEU A 295 -11.03 -12.77 -8.06
C LEU A 295 -11.70 -12.08 -6.88
N MET A 296 -11.47 -10.78 -6.66
CA MET A 296 -12.13 -10.05 -5.57
C MET A 296 -13.65 -9.93 -5.78
N ALA A 297 -14.09 -9.61 -6.99
CA ALA A 297 -15.52 -9.55 -7.28
C ALA A 297 -16.21 -10.90 -7.07
N TRP A 298 -15.57 -12.00 -7.49
CA TRP A 298 -16.09 -13.34 -7.29
C TRP A 298 -16.07 -13.74 -5.81
N HIS A 299 -14.90 -13.74 -5.17
CA HIS A 299 -14.71 -14.29 -3.83
C HIS A 299 -15.38 -13.46 -2.73
N GLN A 300 -15.39 -12.14 -2.87
CA GLN A 300 -15.96 -11.26 -1.83
C GLN A 300 -17.40 -10.85 -2.08
N LEU A 301 -17.83 -10.78 -3.34
CA LEU A 301 -19.14 -10.21 -3.71
C LEU A 301 -20.04 -11.17 -4.51
N GLY A 302 -19.55 -12.35 -4.90
CA GLY A 302 -20.31 -13.30 -5.73
C GLY A 302 -20.62 -12.78 -7.14
N LYS A 303 -19.88 -11.76 -7.60
CA LYS A 303 -20.12 -11.07 -8.87
C LYS A 303 -19.12 -11.54 -9.92
N LYS A 304 -19.61 -11.89 -11.11
CA LYS A 304 -18.79 -12.08 -12.30
C LYS A 304 -18.78 -10.76 -13.08
N LEU A 305 -17.59 -10.17 -13.19
CA LEU A 305 -17.40 -8.95 -13.97
C LEU A 305 -17.01 -9.31 -15.39
N ASP A 306 -17.59 -8.61 -16.36
CA ASP A 306 -17.13 -8.67 -17.74
C ASP A 306 -15.84 -7.84 -17.96
N ASP A 307 -15.23 -7.97 -19.13
CA ASP A 307 -13.97 -7.30 -19.44
C ASP A 307 -14.07 -5.78 -19.44
N ALA A 308 -15.23 -5.22 -19.82
CA ALA A 308 -15.46 -3.79 -19.82
C ALA A 308 -15.53 -3.23 -18.39
N GLN A 309 -16.23 -3.93 -17.49
CA GLN A 309 -16.28 -3.57 -16.07
C GLN A 309 -14.91 -3.66 -15.42
N VAL A 310 -14.14 -4.71 -15.72
CA VAL A 310 -12.79 -4.85 -15.18
C VAL A 310 -11.87 -3.76 -15.70
N ALA A 311 -11.87 -3.49 -17.01
CA ALA A 311 -11.07 -2.41 -17.60
C ALA A 311 -11.45 -1.04 -17.01
N SER A 312 -12.74 -0.80 -16.79
CA SER A 312 -13.24 0.42 -16.16
C SER A 312 -12.73 0.56 -14.72
N ILE A 313 -12.82 -0.49 -13.90
CA ILE A 313 -12.26 -0.49 -12.54
C ILE A 313 -10.75 -0.24 -12.55
N VAL A 314 -10.01 -0.91 -13.44
CA VAL A 314 -8.55 -0.74 -13.54
C VAL A 314 -8.18 0.69 -13.96
N ALA A 315 -8.96 1.32 -14.84
CA ALA A 315 -8.78 2.74 -15.15
C ALA A 315 -8.89 3.61 -13.89
N PHE A 316 -9.92 3.39 -13.06
CA PHE A 316 -10.04 4.07 -11.76
C PHE A 316 -8.86 3.77 -10.82
N LEU A 317 -8.41 2.52 -10.70
CA LEU A 317 -7.24 2.20 -9.88
C LEU A 317 -5.98 2.96 -10.33
N GLY A 318 -5.88 3.29 -11.62
CA GLY A 318 -4.82 4.15 -12.15
C GLY A 318 -4.83 5.57 -11.60
N SER A 319 -5.99 6.10 -11.19
CA SER A 319 -6.10 7.40 -10.53
C SER A 319 -5.57 7.43 -9.09
N LEU A 320 -5.29 6.26 -8.52
CA LEU A 320 -4.72 6.09 -7.17
C LEU A 320 -3.19 6.01 -7.18
N SER A 321 -2.57 6.15 -8.36
CA SER A 321 -1.11 6.16 -8.52
C SER A 321 -0.56 7.56 -8.24
N GLY A 322 0.02 7.72 -7.06
CA GLY A 322 0.73 8.91 -6.64
C GLY A 322 2.24 8.74 -6.68
N LYS A 323 2.96 9.80 -6.33
CA LYS A 323 4.42 9.77 -6.16
C LYS A 323 4.79 10.43 -4.85
N ALA A 324 5.79 9.88 -4.17
CA ALA A 324 6.41 10.56 -3.03
C ALA A 324 7.33 11.68 -3.54
N ASP A 325 7.58 12.66 -2.69
CA ASP A 325 8.57 13.70 -2.96
C ASP A 325 9.96 13.07 -3.14
N PRO A 326 10.61 13.22 -4.32
CA PRO A 326 11.95 12.70 -4.59
C PRO A 326 13.00 13.16 -3.57
N ALA A 327 12.89 14.37 -3.03
CA ALA A 327 13.81 14.89 -2.02
C ALA A 327 13.63 14.16 -0.69
N TYR A 328 12.38 13.87 -0.31
CA TYR A 328 12.06 13.16 0.93
C TYR A 328 12.57 11.71 0.91
N ILE A 329 12.46 11.03 -0.23
CA ILE A 329 12.88 9.63 -0.38
C ILE A 329 14.34 9.44 -0.81
N ALA A 330 15.09 10.53 -0.96
CA ALA A 330 16.48 10.49 -1.40
C ALA A 330 17.31 9.64 -0.44
N LYS A 331 18.11 8.72 -1.00
CA LYS A 331 19.03 7.88 -0.22
C LYS A 331 19.96 8.79 0.61
N PRO A 332 20.00 8.63 1.93
CA PRO A 332 20.85 9.45 2.78
C PRO A 332 22.31 9.00 2.70
N GLU A 333 23.22 9.90 3.11
CA GLU A 333 24.56 9.50 3.50
C GLU A 333 24.50 8.74 4.83
N LEU A 334 25.08 7.54 4.86
CA LEU A 334 25.14 6.74 6.08
C LEU A 334 26.31 7.21 6.95
N PRO A 335 26.18 7.21 8.29
CA PRO A 335 27.29 7.55 9.16
C PRO A 335 28.46 6.59 8.91
N PRO A 336 29.71 7.08 8.89
CA PRO A 336 30.87 6.26 8.62
C PRO A 336 30.94 5.13 9.64
N SER A 337 31.32 3.93 9.17
CA SER A 337 31.50 2.78 10.04
C SER A 337 32.55 3.09 11.12
N GLY A 338 32.27 2.65 12.34
CA GLY A 338 33.16 2.80 13.48
C GLY A 338 34.15 1.64 13.61
N ARG A 339 34.31 1.15 14.84
CA ARG A 339 35.08 -0.08 15.12
C ARG A 339 34.47 -1.29 14.39
N ALA A 340 35.21 -2.40 14.34
CA ALA A 340 34.69 -3.66 13.81
C ALA A 340 33.30 -3.96 14.40
N MET A 341 32.37 -4.34 13.52
CA MET A 341 31.00 -4.68 13.92
C MET A 341 31.06 -5.76 15.01
N PRO A 342 30.19 -5.69 16.04
CA PRO A 342 30.04 -6.78 16.98
C PRO A 342 29.85 -8.10 16.22
N SER A 343 30.45 -9.19 16.69
CA SER A 343 30.10 -10.51 16.18
C SER A 343 28.75 -10.92 16.78
N PRO A 344 27.85 -11.57 16.02
CA PRO A 344 26.62 -12.10 16.57
C PRO A 344 26.94 -13.02 17.74
N LYS A 345 26.39 -12.71 18.92
CA LYS A 345 26.42 -13.65 20.04
C LYS A 345 25.32 -14.67 19.75
N GLY A 346 25.73 -15.93 19.58
CA GLY A 346 24.85 -17.04 19.23
C GLY A 346 23.80 -17.35 20.29
#